data_AF-A0A6J5TSW4-F1
#
_entry.id   AF-A0A6J5TSW4-F1
#
_cell.length_a   1.000
_cell.length_b   1.000
_cell.length_c   1.000
_cell.angle_alpha   90.00
_cell.angle_beta   90.00
_cell.angle_gamma   90.00
#
_symmetry.space_group_name_H-M   'P 1'
#
loop_
_entity.id
_entity.type
_entity.pdbx_description
1 polymer ?
#
loop_
_entity_poly.entity_id
_entity_poly.type
_entity_poly.pdbx_seq_one_letter_code
_entity_poly.pdbx_strand_id
1 'polypeptide(L)'
;MPKMISKPLVLTYFYLFIYILLSSGVILYNKWVLSPKYFNFPLPITLTMIHMGFSGLVAFLLVRVFKVVAPVKMTFEIYATCVIPISAFFASSLW
;
A
#
# COMPACT_ATOMS: atom_id res chain seq x y z
N MET A 1 -35.05 -3.87 19.01
CA MET A 1 -34.52 -2.50 18.82
C MET A 1 -33.61 -2.54 17.59
N PRO A 2 -33.90 -1.81 16.50
CA PRO A 2 -33.06 -1.84 15.32
C PRO A 2 -31.74 -1.14 15.65
N LYS A 3 -30.61 -1.82 15.43
CA LYS A 3 -29.27 -1.22 15.56
C LYS A 3 -29.17 -0.09 14.52
N MET A 4 -29.27 1.15 14.96
CA MET A 4 -29.05 2.30 14.08
C MET A 4 -27.59 2.25 13.59
N ILE A 5 -27.39 2.24 12.27
CA ILE A 5 -26.05 2.26 11.68
C ILE A 5 -25.38 3.58 12.07
N SER A 6 -24.25 3.48 12.77
CA SER A 6 -23.51 4.66 13.24
C SER A 6 -22.69 5.27 12.10
N LYS A 7 -22.53 6.59 12.08
CA LYS A 7 -21.70 7.29 11.07
C LYS A 7 -20.27 6.73 10.96
N PRO A 8 -19.57 6.38 12.07
CA PRO A 8 -18.26 5.74 11.99
C PRO A 8 -18.31 4.38 11.29
N LEU A 9 -19.38 3.60 11.53
CA LEU A 9 -19.55 2.29 10.90
C LEU A 9 -19.74 2.41 9.38
N VAL A 10 -20.53 3.38 8.92
CA VAL A 10 -20.66 3.67 7.47
C VAL A 10 -19.32 4.05 6.85
N LEU A 11 -18.55 4.93 7.50
CA LEU A 11 -17.23 5.32 7.03
C LEU A 11 -16.28 4.12 6.94
N THR A 12 -16.27 3.25 7.95
CA THR A 12 -15.47 2.01 7.92
C THR A 12 -15.85 1.12 6.75
N TYR A 13 -17.14 0.88 6.52
CA TYR A 13 -17.59 0.10 5.37
C TYR A 13 -17.20 0.74 4.04
N PHE A 14 -17.25 2.07 3.95
CA PHE A 14 -16.83 2.80 2.76
C PHE A 14 -15.32 2.67 2.50
N TYR A 15 -14.48 2.79 3.54
CA TYR A 15 -13.04 2.54 3.41
C TYR A 15 -12.74 1.10 2.97
N LEU A 16 -13.45 0.11 3.53
CA LEU A 16 -13.31 -1.29 3.12
C LEU A 16 -13.74 -1.50 1.66
N PHE A 17 -14.83 -0.87 1.23
CA PHE A 17 -15.29 -0.94 -0.14
C PHE A 17 -14.25 -0.38 -1.12
N ILE A 18 -13.72 0.82 -0.84
CA ILE A 18 -12.62 1.41 -1.64
C ILE A 18 -11.41 0.49 -1.65
N TYR A 19 -11.03 -0.06 -0.49
CA TYR A 19 -9.90 -0.97 -0.38
C TYR A 19 -10.07 -2.21 -1.26
N ILE A 20 -11.24 -2.86 -1.23
CA ILE A 20 -11.53 -4.05 -2.04
C ILE A 20 -11.51 -3.71 -3.54
N LEU A 21 -12.15 -2.61 -3.93
CA LEU A 21 -12.18 -2.18 -5.34
C LEU A 21 -10.78 -1.88 -5.87
N LEU A 22 -9.99 -1.08 -5.16
CA LEU A 22 -8.63 -0.74 -5.59
C LEU A 22 -7.72 -1.96 -5.59
N SER A 23 -7.80 -2.81 -4.56
CA SER A 23 -7.00 -4.03 -4.46
C SER A 23 -7.30 -4.99 -5.61
N SER A 24 -8.58 -5.25 -5.91
CA SER A 24 -8.97 -6.10 -7.03
C SER A 24 -8.48 -5.56 -8.39
N GLY A 25 -8.55 -4.24 -8.60
CA GLY A 25 -8.01 -3.59 -9.79
C GLY A 25 -6.51 -3.82 -9.96
N VAL A 26 -5.72 -3.62 -8.90
CA VAL A 26 -4.26 -3.83 -8.91
C VAL A 26 -3.91 -5.30 -9.17
N ILE A 27 -4.66 -6.25 -8.60
CA ILE A 27 -4.44 -7.69 -8.84
C ILE A 27 -4.64 -8.03 -10.32
N LEU A 28 -5.74 -7.57 -10.92
CA LEU A 28 -6.02 -7.81 -12.34
C LEU A 28 -4.98 -7.12 -13.24
N TYR A 29 -4.57 -5.90 -12.89
CA TYR A 29 -3.54 -5.17 -13.61
C TYR A 29 -2.19 -5.89 -13.58
N ASN A 30 -1.73 -6.32 -12.41
CA ASN A 30 -0.47 -7.08 -12.28
C ASN A 30 -0.51 -8.37 -13.09
N LYS A 31 -1.64 -9.08 -13.08
CA LYS A 31 -1.84 -10.28 -13.91
C LYS A 31 -1.73 -9.97 -15.39
N TRP A 32 -2.29 -8.85 -15.84
CA TRP A 32 -2.20 -8.40 -17.23
C TRP A 32 -0.77 -8.04 -17.64
N VAL A 33 -0.04 -7.29 -16.80
CA VAL A 33 1.36 -6.89 -17.03
C VAL A 33 2.30 -8.10 -17.11
N LEU A 34 2.11 -9.09 -16.24
CA LEU A 34 2.94 -10.29 -16.20
C LEU A 34 2.50 -11.36 -17.21
N SER A 35 1.35 -11.20 -17.86
CA SER A 35 0.84 -12.20 -18.78
C SER A 35 1.71 -12.26 -20.04
N PRO A 36 2.21 -13.44 -20.43
CA PRO A 36 3.00 -13.61 -21.65
C PRO A 36 2.23 -13.27 -22.94
N LYS A 37 0.90 -13.29 -22.88
CA LYS A 37 0.01 -13.02 -24.02
C LYS A 37 -0.24 -11.53 -24.24
N TYR A 38 -0.09 -10.69 -23.22
CA TYR A 38 -0.46 -9.28 -23.28
C TYR A 38 0.79 -8.39 -23.27
N PHE A 39 1.41 -8.20 -22.11
CA PHE A 39 2.56 -7.30 -21.96
C PHE A 39 3.89 -8.03 -21.77
N ASN A 40 3.86 -9.26 -21.22
CA ASN A 40 5.01 -10.15 -21.07
C ASN A 40 6.20 -9.53 -20.29
N PHE A 41 5.92 -8.83 -19.19
CA PHE A 41 7.01 -8.38 -18.31
C PHE A 41 7.55 -9.56 -17.49
N PRO A 42 8.83 -9.95 -17.63
CA PRO A 42 9.32 -11.22 -17.09
C PRO A 42 9.81 -11.14 -15.63
N LEU A 43 9.80 -9.95 -15.01
CA LEU A 43 10.45 -9.70 -13.71
C LEU A 43 9.44 -9.29 -12.62
N PRO A 44 8.71 -10.23 -12.00
CA PRO A 44 7.68 -9.91 -11.01
C PRO A 44 8.21 -9.13 -9.80
N ILE A 45 9.41 -9.44 -9.32
CA ILE A 45 10.03 -8.73 -8.19
C ILE A 45 10.37 -7.28 -8.57
N THR A 46 10.85 -7.06 -9.79
CA THR A 46 11.16 -5.69 -10.28
C THR A 46 9.91 -4.84 -10.37
N LEU A 47 8.79 -5.43 -10.81
CA LEU A 47 7.50 -4.73 -10.84
C LEU A 47 7.09 -4.28 -9.42
N THR A 48 7.23 -5.17 -8.44
CA THR A 48 6.96 -4.87 -7.03
C THR A 48 7.89 -3.78 -6.48
N MET A 49 9.19 -3.83 -6.79
CA MET A 49 10.15 -2.79 -6.37
C MET A 49 9.77 -1.42 -6.95
N ILE A 50 9.35 -1.36 -8.22
CA ILE A 50 8.89 -0.13 -8.86
C ILE A 50 7.64 0.41 -8.15
N HIS A 51 6.67 -0.44 -7.83
CA HIS A 51 5.46 -0.02 -7.11
C HIS A 51 5.76 0.53 -5.71
N MET A 52 6.64 -0.13 -4.95
CA MET A 52 7.05 0.33 -3.62
C MET A 52 7.85 1.63 -3.70
N GLY A 53 8.78 1.74 -4.65
CA GLY A 53 9.54 2.96 -4.90
C GLY A 53 8.64 4.14 -5.29
N PHE A 54 7.69 3.91 -6.20
CA PHE A 54 6.70 4.92 -6.59
C PHE A 54 5.85 5.37 -5.40
N SER A 55 5.35 4.42 -4.60
CA SER A 55 4.55 4.73 -3.40
C SER A 55 5.35 5.54 -2.38
N GLY A 56 6.62 5.18 -2.17
CA GLY A 56 7.53 5.91 -1.30
C GLY A 56 7.81 7.34 -1.79
N LEU A 57 8.03 7.52 -3.09
CA LEU A 57 8.22 8.82 -3.71
C LEU A 57 6.97 9.71 -3.56
N VAL A 58 5.79 9.17 -3.88
CA VAL A 58 4.53 9.90 -3.74
C VAL A 58 4.28 10.27 -2.28
N ALA A 59 4.50 9.35 -1.33
CA ALA A 59 4.38 9.63 0.10
C ALA A 59 5.35 10.73 0.55
N PHE A 60 6.60 10.69 0.09
CA PHE A 60 7.58 11.73 0.38
C PHE A 60 7.12 13.10 -0.13
N LEU A 61 6.64 13.19 -1.38
CA LEU A 61 6.12 14.43 -1.95
C LEU A 61 4.91 14.95 -1.17
N LEU A 62 3.94 14.08 -0.86
CA LEU A 62 2.72 14.47 -0.14
C LEU A 62 3.00 14.99 1.27
N VAL A 63 3.94 14.37 2.00
CA VAL A 63 4.25 14.73 3.39
C VAL A 63 5.25 15.90 3.47
N ARG A 64 6.33 15.86 2.68
CA ARG A 64 7.45 16.81 2.82
C ARG A 64 7.33 18.03 1.92
N VAL A 65 6.82 17.87 0.70
CA VAL A 65 6.73 18.95 -0.29
C VAL A 65 5.38 19.64 -0.18
N PHE A 66 4.29 18.90 -0.38
CA PHE A 66 2.93 19.45 -0.41
C PHE A 66 2.29 19.61 0.97
N LYS A 67 2.84 18.96 2.01
CA LYS A 67 2.36 19.01 3.40
C LYS A 67 0.86 18.71 3.55
N VAL A 68 0.34 17.81 2.71
CA VAL A 68 -1.07 17.36 2.75
C VAL A 68 -1.36 16.57 4.02
N VAL A 69 -0.35 15.88 4.56
CA VAL A 69 -0.43 15.07 5.77
C VAL A 69 0.63 15.52 6.76
N ALA A 70 0.26 15.56 8.04
CA ALA A 70 1.19 15.91 9.11
C ALA A 70 2.33 14.87 9.20
N PRO A 71 3.60 15.32 9.32
CA PRO A 71 4.72 14.40 9.47
C PRO A 71 4.64 13.65 10.80
N VAL A 72 4.85 12.34 10.76
CA VAL A 72 4.91 11.48 11.96
C VAL A 72 6.27 11.67 12.63
N LYS A 73 6.26 11.84 13.96
CA LYS A 73 7.49 11.88 14.77
C LYS A 73 8.04 10.45 14.90
N MET A 74 9.00 10.10 14.04
CA MET A 74 9.67 8.80 14.06
C MET A 74 11.00 8.94 14.82
N THR A 75 11.17 8.25 15.95
CA THR A 75 12.47 8.16 16.63
C THR A 75 13.31 7.05 16.00
N PHE A 76 14.64 7.16 16.09
CA PHE A 76 15.55 6.13 15.57
C PHE A 76 15.32 4.77 16.24
N GLU A 77 15.02 4.76 17.54
CA GLU A 77 14.74 3.54 18.30
C GLU A 77 13.52 2.78 17.77
N ILE A 78 12.39 3.45 17.53
CA ILE A 78 11.18 2.82 16.97
C ILE A 78 11.44 2.37 15.53
N TYR A 79 12.19 3.15 14.76
CA TYR A 79 12.55 2.77 13.40
C TYR A 79 13.38 1.47 13.38
N ALA A 80 14.39 1.37 14.23
CA ALA A 80 15.27 0.21 14.28
C ALA A 80 14.61 -1.04 14.87
N THR A 81 13.79 -0.89 15.91
CA THR A 81 13.19 -2.03 16.64
C THR A 81 11.85 -2.48 16.05
N CYS A 82 11.11 -1.61 15.37
CA CYS A 82 9.81 -1.95 14.78
C CYS A 82 9.84 -1.96 13.26
N VAL A 83 10.26 -0.85 12.63
CA VAL A 83 10.11 -0.70 11.17
C VAL A 83 11.04 -1.63 10.41
N ILE A 84 12.32 -1.69 10.79
CA ILE A 84 13.30 -2.54 10.09
C ILE A 84 12.90 -4.02 10.15
N PRO A 85 12.57 -4.61 11.32
CA PRO A 85 12.17 -6.03 11.38
C PRO A 85 10.89 -6.31 10.59
N ILE A 86 9.85 -5.47 10.71
CA ILE A 86 8.60 -5.65 9.94
C ILE A 86 8.89 -5.61 8.43
N SER A 87 9.69 -4.63 7.99
CA SER A 87 10.06 -4.49 6.58
C SER A 87 10.90 -5.66 6.08
N ALA A 88 11.81 -6.18 6.91
CA ALA A 88 12.63 -7.34 6.58
C ALA A 88 11.76 -8.60 6.42
N PHE A 89 10.88 -8.90 7.38
CA PHE A 89 9.98 -10.05 7.28
C PHE A 89 9.00 -9.93 6.11
N PHE A 90 8.52 -8.73 5.83
CA PHE A 90 7.68 -8.47 4.66
C PHE A 90 8.43 -8.70 3.35
N ALA A 91 9.66 -8.19 3.23
CA ALA A 91 10.53 -8.47 2.09
C ALA A 91 10.82 -9.97 1.94
N SER A 92 11.07 -10.68 3.05
CA SER A 92 11.26 -12.14 3.05
C SER A 92 10.01 -12.89 2.60
N SER A 93 8.80 -12.40 2.87
CA SER A 93 7.55 -13.04 2.41
C SER A 93 7.26 -12.88 0.92
N LEU A 94 7.99 -11.99 0.23
CA LEU A 94 7.87 -11.75 -1.22
C LEU A 94 8.80 -12.65 -2.04
N TRP A 95 9.68 -13.41 -1.37
CA TRP A 95 10.55 -14.44 -1.94
C TRP A 95 9.85 -15.80 -1.91
#